data_AF-A0A7Y2FZT3-F1
#
_entry.id   AF-A0A7Y2FZT3-F1
#
_cell.length_a   1.000
_cell.length_b   1.000
_cell.length_c   1.000
_cell.angle_alpha   90.00
_cell.angle_beta   90.00
_cell.angle_gamma   90.00
#
_symmetry.space_group_name_H-M   'P 1'
#
loop_
_entity.id
_entity.type
_entity.pdbx_description
1 polymer ?
#
loop_
_entity_poly.entity_id
_entity_poly.type
_entity_poly.pdbx_seq_one_letter_code
_entity_poly.pdbx_strand_id
1 'polypeptide(L)'
;GDDIRKPRELKDFSEKKNKHSPRKDYYLSVQFARLIVLGSKSPVKLVFTRKLSEWVKDEQSQKPEFTKDQILTVIELTKAMGLVSCQTSVERKLKKSLFSNPDQYREWWRFRSGLLGYSVETLQKEMGEVGKKYKGKSLRQMLMKSDKYEIIRMAVVELFLALGNSENYARQMGDLAKIFGKELQVEIRDDRKDSIPLMPQKANPELIRQLKDFSRQGTLSL
;
A
#
# COMPACT_ATOMS: atom_id res chain seq x y z
N GLY A 1 -27.92 8.75 -20.10
CA GLY A 1 -28.58 7.54 -19.57
C GLY A 1 -28.12 7.40 -18.15
N ASP A 2 -28.89 7.99 -17.25
CA ASP A 2 -28.42 8.47 -15.95
C ASP A 2 -27.95 7.35 -15.02
N ASP A 3 -26.70 7.49 -14.61
CA ASP A 3 -26.00 6.65 -13.63
C ASP A 3 -26.42 7.03 -12.20
N ILE A 4 -27.73 6.98 -11.94
CA ILE A 4 -28.27 7.21 -10.60
C ILE A 4 -28.18 5.87 -9.86
N ARG A 5 -27.23 5.79 -8.92
CA ARG A 5 -27.10 4.67 -7.98
C ARG A 5 -28.47 4.36 -7.34
N LYS A 6 -28.98 3.16 -7.59
CA LYS A 6 -30.13 2.63 -6.84
C LYS A 6 -29.71 2.35 -5.38
N PRO A 7 -30.51 2.76 -4.38
CA PRO A 7 -30.22 2.44 -2.99
C PRO A 7 -30.29 0.91 -2.77
N ARG A 8 -29.28 0.35 -2.10
CA ARG A 8 -29.25 -1.04 -1.62
C ARG A 8 -29.71 -1.05 -0.17
N GLU A 9 -30.64 -1.94 0.17
CA GLU A 9 -31.13 -2.10 1.54
C GLU A 9 -30.01 -2.50 2.52
N LEU A 10 -29.93 -1.76 3.63
CA LEU A 10 -29.50 -2.18 4.97
C LEU A 10 -28.18 -2.96 5.08
N LYS A 11 -27.05 -2.30 4.86
CA LYS A 11 -25.72 -2.79 5.29
C LYS A 11 -25.25 -2.28 6.66
N ASP A 12 -25.98 -1.34 7.25
CA ASP A 12 -25.55 -0.60 8.43
C ASP A 12 -26.01 -1.18 9.76
N PHE A 13 -26.74 -2.29 9.74
CA PHE A 13 -27.09 -3.01 10.96
C PHE A 13 -27.30 -4.50 10.73
N SER A 14 -27.12 -5.31 11.79
CA SER A 14 -27.39 -6.75 11.76
C SER A 14 -28.03 -7.21 13.06
N GLU A 15 -28.98 -8.13 13.02
CA GLU A 15 -29.64 -8.65 14.22
C GLU A 15 -28.66 -9.51 15.04
N LYS A 16 -28.49 -9.14 16.31
CA LYS A 16 -27.68 -9.88 17.26
C LYS A 16 -28.50 -11.07 17.77
N LYS A 17 -28.03 -12.28 17.46
CA LYS A 17 -28.64 -13.52 17.97
C LYS A 17 -28.32 -13.70 19.45
N ASN A 18 -29.17 -13.20 20.34
CA ASN A 18 -29.07 -13.41 21.77
C ASN A 18 -29.69 -14.76 22.17
N LYS A 19 -28.91 -15.68 22.74
CA LYS A 19 -29.39 -17.00 23.17
C LYS A 19 -30.38 -16.98 24.35
N HIS A 20 -30.44 -15.88 25.11
CA HIS A 20 -31.11 -15.84 26.42
C HIS A 20 -32.05 -14.64 26.63
N SER A 21 -32.36 -13.87 25.58
CA SER A 21 -33.28 -12.74 25.67
C SER A 21 -34.31 -12.81 24.55
N PRO A 22 -35.61 -12.64 24.83
CA PRO A 22 -36.64 -12.57 23.80
C PRO A 22 -36.65 -11.23 23.04
N ARG A 23 -35.82 -10.26 23.45
CA ARG A 23 -35.71 -8.96 22.78
C ARG A 23 -34.72 -9.04 21.61
N LYS A 24 -35.12 -8.43 20.49
CA LYS A 24 -34.27 -8.25 19.31
C LYS A 24 -33.27 -7.13 19.57
N ASP A 25 -31.98 -7.48 19.53
CA ASP A 25 -30.89 -6.51 19.57
C ASP A 25 -30.25 -6.41 18.18
N TYR A 26 -29.63 -5.28 17.88
CA TYR A 26 -28.97 -5.04 16.59
C TYR A 26 -27.56 -4.50 16.79
N TYR A 27 -26.61 -4.99 16.00
CA TYR A 27 -25.35 -4.28 15.75
C TYR A 27 -25.64 -3.11 14.83
N LEU A 28 -25.13 -1.92 15.13
CA LEU A 28 -25.30 -0.71 14.33
C LEU A 28 -23.93 -0.19 13.93
N SER A 29 -23.78 0.30 12.70
CA SER A 29 -22.63 1.12 12.34
C SER A 29 -22.67 2.44 13.12
N VAL A 30 -21.52 2.99 13.48
CA VAL A 30 -21.42 4.24 14.26
C VAL A 30 -22.17 5.39 13.55
N GLN A 31 -22.11 5.41 12.21
CA GLN A 31 -22.81 6.39 11.39
C GLN A 31 -24.33 6.25 11.49
N PHE A 32 -24.85 5.02 11.48
CA PHE A 32 -26.29 4.78 11.60
C PHE A 32 -26.79 5.02 13.03
N ALA A 33 -26.00 4.66 14.05
CA ALA A 33 -26.28 5.02 15.44
C ALA A 33 -26.39 6.54 15.64
N ARG A 34 -25.55 7.33 14.95
CA ARG A 34 -25.62 8.81 14.98
C ARG A 34 -26.91 9.34 14.37
N LEU A 35 -27.35 8.78 13.24
CA LEU A 35 -28.63 9.16 12.62
C LEU A 35 -29.81 8.91 13.56
N ILE A 36 -29.83 7.76 14.25
CA ILE A 36 -30.85 7.41 15.23
C ILE A 36 -30.85 8.40 16.41
N VAL A 37 -29.67 8.70 16.96
CA VAL A 37 -29.54 9.61 18.11
C VAL A 37 -29.95 11.05 17.73
N LEU A 38 -29.60 11.51 16.54
CA LEU A 38 -29.99 12.85 16.04
C LEU A 38 -31.50 12.96 15.80
N GLY A 39 -32.14 11.89 15.31
CA GLY A 39 -33.59 11.82 15.13
C GLY A 39 -34.40 11.63 16.41
N SER A 40 -33.73 11.31 17.53
CA SER A 40 -34.40 11.06 18.81
C SER A 40 -34.88 12.35 19.49
N LYS A 41 -36.07 12.28 20.12
CA LYS A 41 -36.65 13.34 20.96
C LYS A 41 -36.29 13.19 22.46
N SER A 42 -35.48 12.19 22.81
CA SER A 42 -35.11 11.90 24.20
C SER A 42 -34.18 12.97 24.79
N PRO A 43 -34.36 13.35 26.07
CA PRO A 43 -33.47 14.31 26.76
C PRO A 43 -32.05 13.76 26.97
N VAL A 44 -31.87 12.43 26.95
CA VAL A 44 -30.56 11.78 27.17
C VAL A 44 -29.69 11.75 25.90
N LYS A 45 -30.23 12.18 24.74
CA LYS A 45 -29.54 12.07 23.44
C LYS A 45 -28.18 12.78 23.39
N LEU A 46 -28.04 13.90 24.11
CA LEU A 46 -26.81 14.70 24.11
C LEU A 46 -25.59 13.91 24.61
N VAL A 47 -25.79 13.03 25.59
CA VAL A 47 -24.72 12.17 26.14
C VAL A 47 -24.22 11.19 25.07
N PHE A 48 -25.16 10.58 24.34
CA PHE A 48 -24.83 9.64 23.26
C PHE A 48 -24.26 10.34 22.03
N THR A 49 -24.75 11.54 21.68
CA THR A 49 -24.19 12.33 20.58
C THR A 49 -22.73 12.70 20.84
N ARG A 50 -22.38 13.09 22.07
CA ARG A 50 -20.99 13.41 22.45
C ARG A 50 -20.09 12.18 22.32
N LYS A 51 -20.47 11.05 22.92
CA LYS A 51 -19.71 9.79 22.82
C LYS A 51 -19.55 9.30 21.38
N LEU A 52 -20.61 9.33 20.57
CA LEU A 52 -20.54 8.94 19.16
C LEU A 52 -19.65 9.88 18.34
N SER A 53 -19.63 11.17 18.68
CA SER A 53 -18.74 12.14 18.02
C SER A 53 -17.28 11.94 18.40
N GLU A 54 -17.01 11.51 19.65
CA GLU A 54 -15.68 11.11 20.10
C GLU A 54 -15.19 9.86 19.34
N TRP A 55 -16.02 8.83 19.20
CA TRP A 55 -15.65 7.63 18.42
C TRP A 55 -15.36 7.91 16.95
N VAL A 56 -16.12 8.81 16.32
CA VAL A 56 -15.84 9.24 14.94
C VAL A 56 -14.56 10.06 14.87
N LYS A 57 -14.28 10.89 15.88
CA LYS A 57 -13.01 11.61 15.97
C LYS A 57 -11.84 10.64 16.17
N ASP A 58 -11.99 9.59 16.96
CA ASP A 58 -10.96 8.56 17.12
C ASP A 58 -10.74 7.79 15.81
N GLU A 59 -11.81 7.41 15.08
CA GLU A 59 -11.70 6.82 13.73
C GLU A 59 -11.05 7.78 12.70
N GLN A 60 -11.27 9.10 12.82
CA GLN A 60 -10.65 10.10 11.94
C GLN A 60 -9.23 10.50 12.38
N SER A 61 -8.94 10.41 13.68
CA SER A 61 -7.61 10.64 14.28
C SER A 61 -6.70 9.42 14.12
N GLN A 62 -7.28 8.26 13.74
CA GLN A 62 -6.56 7.14 13.13
C GLN A 62 -6.11 7.42 11.69
N LYS A 63 -6.12 8.67 11.21
CA LYS A 63 -5.15 9.04 10.17
C LYS A 63 -3.77 8.92 10.82
N PRO A 64 -2.92 7.95 10.42
CA PRO A 64 -1.59 7.87 10.98
C PRO A 64 -0.86 9.15 10.59
N GLU A 65 -0.70 10.08 11.52
CA GLU A 65 0.32 11.10 11.38
C GLU A 65 1.66 10.35 11.36
N PHE A 66 2.39 10.45 10.25
CA PHE A 66 3.67 9.77 10.14
C PHE A 66 4.63 10.37 11.16
N THR A 67 5.24 9.51 11.98
CA THR A 67 6.27 9.97 12.89
C THR A 67 7.49 10.41 12.08
N LYS A 68 8.28 11.34 12.64
CA LYS A 68 9.52 11.80 12.01
C LYS A 68 10.44 10.62 11.64
N ASP A 69 10.53 9.64 12.52
CA ASP A 69 11.37 8.45 12.31
C ASP A 69 10.87 7.60 11.15
N GLN A 70 9.56 7.38 11.03
CA GLN A 70 8.97 6.68 9.88
C GLN A 70 9.32 7.39 8.55
N ILE A 71 9.23 8.71 8.52
CA ILE A 71 9.57 9.49 7.33
C ILE A 71 11.05 9.34 6.96
N LEU A 72 11.95 9.44 7.95
CA LEU A 72 13.39 9.25 7.75
C LEU A 72 13.71 7.83 7.25
N THR A 73 13.05 6.83 7.82
CA THR A 73 13.19 5.44 7.38
C THR A 73 12.75 5.28 5.92
N VAL A 74 11.64 5.89 5.50
CA VAL A 74 11.22 5.85 4.08
C VAL A 74 12.22 6.52 3.16
N ILE A 75 12.89 7.60 3.58
CA ILE A 75 13.97 8.23 2.79
C ILE A 75 15.13 7.25 2.57
N GLU A 76 15.59 6.58 3.62
CA GLU A 76 16.68 5.61 3.51
C GLU A 76 16.28 4.39 2.66
N LEU A 77 15.06 3.89 2.85
CA LEU A 77 14.49 2.84 2.01
C LEU A 77 14.41 3.27 0.54
N THR A 78 14.01 4.51 0.26
CA THR A 78 13.92 5.04 -1.11
C THR A 78 15.28 4.96 -1.81
N LYS A 79 16.36 5.38 -1.13
CA LYS A 79 17.72 5.30 -1.68
C LYS A 79 18.15 3.84 -1.89
N ALA A 80 17.91 2.98 -0.91
CA ALA A 80 18.28 1.57 -0.99
C ALA A 80 17.52 0.82 -2.10
N MET A 81 16.24 1.18 -2.32
CA MET A 81 15.40 0.63 -3.38
C MET A 81 15.76 1.16 -4.78
N GLY A 82 16.74 2.06 -4.91
CA GLY A 82 17.40 2.33 -6.19
C GLY A 82 18.18 1.11 -6.71
N LEU A 83 18.59 0.18 -5.84
CA LEU A 83 19.31 -1.03 -6.21
C LEU A 83 18.38 -2.17 -6.60
N VAL A 84 18.56 -2.72 -7.80
CA VAL A 84 17.72 -3.83 -8.30
C VAL A 84 17.87 -5.09 -7.45
N SER A 85 19.03 -5.34 -6.84
CA SER A 85 19.23 -6.48 -5.94
C SER A 85 18.32 -6.42 -4.71
N CYS A 86 18.16 -5.26 -4.07
CA CYS A 86 17.25 -5.02 -2.95
C CYS A 86 15.79 -5.29 -3.37
N GLN A 87 15.37 -4.68 -4.49
CA GLN A 87 14.02 -4.89 -5.04
C GLN A 87 13.74 -6.38 -5.29
N THR A 88 14.71 -7.10 -5.87
CA THR A 88 14.57 -8.52 -6.21
C THR A 88 14.45 -9.40 -4.96
N SER A 89 15.17 -9.07 -3.88
CA SER A 89 15.12 -9.82 -2.63
C SER A 89 13.75 -9.67 -1.95
N VAL A 90 13.23 -8.45 -1.90
CA VAL A 90 11.89 -8.14 -1.38
C VAL A 90 10.80 -8.83 -2.20
N GLU A 91 10.83 -8.71 -3.52
CA GLU A 91 9.89 -9.38 -4.42
C GLU A 91 9.88 -10.90 -4.17
N ARG A 92 11.06 -11.51 -4.02
CA ARG A 92 11.17 -12.96 -3.76
C ARG A 92 10.57 -13.33 -2.41
N LYS A 93 10.76 -12.51 -1.36
CA LYS A 93 10.16 -12.76 -0.04
C LYS A 93 8.63 -12.66 -0.09
N LEU A 94 8.11 -11.59 -0.68
CA LEU A 94 6.65 -11.39 -0.81
C LEU A 94 5.99 -12.49 -1.63
N LYS A 95 6.62 -12.92 -2.74
CA LYS A 95 6.10 -14.04 -3.52
C LYS A 95 6.01 -15.32 -2.71
N LYS A 96 7.05 -15.63 -1.91
CA LYS A 96 7.05 -16.81 -1.04
C LYS A 96 5.98 -16.75 0.05
N SER A 97 5.59 -15.55 0.51
CA SER A 97 4.55 -15.42 1.53
C SER A 97 3.14 -15.48 0.95
N LEU A 98 2.94 -15.05 -0.30
CA LEU A 98 1.63 -15.02 -0.94
C LEU A 98 1.30 -16.30 -1.73
N PHE A 99 2.30 -16.94 -2.34
CA PHE A 99 2.09 -18.04 -3.27
C PHE A 99 2.84 -19.29 -2.82
N SER A 100 2.15 -20.42 -2.79
CA SER A 100 2.76 -21.72 -2.49
C SER A 100 3.64 -22.24 -3.62
N ASN A 101 3.37 -21.82 -4.87
CA ASN A 101 4.15 -22.21 -6.05
C ASN A 101 4.80 -20.98 -6.72
N PRO A 102 6.13 -21.02 -6.96
CA PRO A 102 6.87 -19.88 -7.53
C PRO A 102 6.51 -19.56 -8.99
N ASP A 103 5.89 -20.49 -9.72
CA ASP A 103 5.53 -20.33 -11.14
C ASP A 103 4.15 -19.71 -11.38
N GLN A 104 3.50 -19.18 -10.35
CA GLN A 104 2.24 -18.43 -10.46
C GLN A 104 2.46 -17.00 -11.00
N TYR A 105 3.19 -16.89 -12.12
CA TYR A 105 3.55 -15.63 -12.77
C TYR A 105 2.33 -14.77 -13.11
N ARG A 106 1.25 -15.39 -13.60
CA ARG A 106 0.02 -14.69 -13.98
C ARG A 106 -0.69 -14.07 -12.77
N GLU A 107 -0.74 -14.80 -11.66
CA GLU A 107 -1.35 -14.33 -10.42
C GLU A 107 -0.52 -13.22 -9.78
N TRP A 108 0.81 -13.34 -9.84
CA TRP A 108 1.72 -12.29 -9.41
C TRP A 108 1.49 -10.97 -10.14
N TRP A 109 1.34 -11.01 -11.47
CA TRP A 109 1.08 -9.80 -12.25
C TRP A 109 -0.29 -9.22 -11.98
N ARG A 110 -1.30 -10.06 -11.81
CA ARG A 110 -2.65 -9.60 -11.44
C ARG A 110 -2.61 -8.88 -10.08
N PHE A 111 -1.93 -9.47 -9.10
CA PHE A 111 -1.69 -8.86 -7.80
C PHE A 111 -1.00 -7.50 -7.92
N ARG A 112 0.16 -7.43 -8.61
CA ARG A 112 0.90 -6.18 -8.83
C ARG A 112 0.06 -5.11 -9.54
N SER A 113 -0.72 -5.48 -10.54
CA SER A 113 -1.57 -4.52 -11.26
C SER A 113 -2.65 -3.91 -10.36
N GLY A 114 -3.25 -4.71 -9.46
CA GLY A 114 -4.21 -4.21 -8.47
C GLY A 114 -3.56 -3.27 -7.45
N LEU A 115 -2.31 -3.56 -7.07
CA LEU A 115 -1.55 -2.77 -6.10
C LEU A 115 -1.10 -1.41 -6.66
N LEU A 116 -0.64 -1.39 -7.91
CA LEU A 116 -0.14 -0.19 -8.57
C LEU A 116 -1.25 0.70 -9.14
N GLY A 117 -2.43 0.12 -9.42
CA GLY A 117 -3.54 0.87 -10.02
C GLY A 117 -3.39 1.08 -11.53
N TYR A 118 -2.37 0.50 -12.16
CA TYR A 118 -2.18 0.51 -13.61
C TYR A 118 -2.08 -0.93 -14.12
N SER A 119 -2.76 -1.22 -15.23
CA SER A 119 -2.56 -2.47 -15.95
C SER A 119 -1.39 -2.35 -16.94
N VAL A 120 -0.84 -3.49 -17.37
CA VAL A 120 0.17 -3.51 -18.43
C VAL A 120 -0.37 -2.86 -19.71
N GLU A 121 -1.66 -3.01 -20.01
CA GLU A 121 -2.28 -2.34 -21.16
C GLU A 121 -2.30 -0.81 -21.01
N THR A 122 -2.53 -0.32 -19.79
CA THR A 122 -2.54 1.12 -19.48
C THR A 122 -1.16 1.73 -19.74
N LEU A 123 -0.11 1.07 -19.25
CA LEU A 123 1.28 1.45 -19.48
C LEU A 123 1.68 1.40 -20.96
N GLN A 124 1.20 0.42 -21.70
CA GLN A 124 1.43 0.34 -23.15
C GLN A 124 0.77 1.52 -23.89
N LYS A 125 -0.43 1.92 -23.47
CA LYS A 125 -1.15 3.06 -24.02
C LYS A 125 -0.40 4.37 -23.76
N GLU A 126 0.00 4.62 -22.51
CA GLU A 126 0.80 5.79 -22.14
C GLU A 126 2.13 5.85 -22.91
N MET A 127 2.80 4.72 -23.10
CA MET A 127 3.99 4.65 -23.93
C MET A 127 3.71 4.95 -25.41
N GLY A 128 2.56 4.51 -25.92
CA GLY A 128 2.10 4.81 -27.27
C GLY A 128 1.82 6.30 -27.49
N GLU A 129 1.19 6.95 -26.52
CA GLU A 129 0.92 8.40 -26.52
C GLU A 129 2.22 9.22 -26.50
N VAL A 130 3.25 8.74 -25.80
CA VAL A 130 4.59 9.36 -25.75
C VAL A 130 5.46 8.96 -26.96
N GLY A 131 4.91 8.24 -27.94
CA GLY A 131 5.61 7.83 -29.17
C GLY A 131 6.72 6.79 -28.96
N LYS A 132 6.74 6.11 -27.81
CA LYS A 132 7.78 5.12 -27.46
C LYS A 132 7.33 3.70 -27.79
N LYS A 133 8.13 2.96 -28.56
CA LYS A 133 7.88 1.53 -28.83
C LYS A 133 7.83 0.72 -27.52
N TYR A 134 6.77 -0.04 -27.28
CA TYR A 134 6.59 -0.89 -26.10
C TYR A 134 6.72 -2.40 -26.38
N LYS A 135 6.58 -2.84 -27.65
CA LYS A 135 6.67 -4.26 -28.03
C LYS A 135 8.03 -4.87 -27.61
N GLY A 136 7.97 -6.02 -26.94
CA GLY A 136 9.14 -6.78 -26.48
C GLY A 136 9.82 -6.28 -25.22
N LYS A 137 9.29 -5.23 -24.55
CA LYS A 137 9.87 -4.69 -23.31
C LYS A 137 9.21 -5.26 -22.07
N SER A 138 10.02 -5.51 -21.04
CA SER A 138 9.52 -5.85 -19.71
C SER A 138 8.89 -4.64 -19.02
N LEU A 139 8.02 -4.86 -18.02
CA LEU A 139 7.40 -3.77 -17.25
C LEU A 139 8.45 -2.80 -16.71
N ARG A 140 9.54 -3.32 -16.12
CA ARG A 140 10.63 -2.47 -15.61
C ARG A 140 11.23 -1.61 -16.71
N GLN A 141 11.45 -2.15 -17.91
CA GLN A 141 11.97 -1.37 -19.05
C GLN A 141 10.97 -0.31 -19.53
N MET A 142 9.66 -0.58 -19.43
CA MET A 142 8.61 0.40 -19.73
C MET A 142 8.59 1.52 -18.68
N LEU A 143 8.61 1.17 -17.40
CA LEU A 143 8.65 2.11 -16.28
C LEU A 143 9.91 2.97 -16.29
N MET A 144 11.10 2.38 -16.54
CA MET A 144 12.34 3.14 -16.67
C MET A 144 12.27 4.27 -17.71
N LYS A 145 11.41 4.14 -18.72
CA LYS A 145 11.23 5.14 -19.79
C LYS A 145 10.04 6.08 -19.59
N SER A 146 9.06 5.70 -18.80
CA SER A 146 7.83 6.48 -18.54
C SER A 146 7.93 7.16 -17.19
N ASP A 147 7.90 6.38 -16.10
CA ASP A 147 8.08 6.83 -14.72
C ASP A 147 8.99 5.86 -13.95
N LYS A 148 10.29 6.16 -13.93
CA LYS A 148 11.28 5.31 -13.27
C LYS A 148 11.01 5.20 -11.76
N TYR A 149 10.47 6.23 -11.13
CA TYR A 149 10.25 6.26 -9.68
C TYR A 149 9.10 5.37 -9.23
N GLU A 150 8.23 4.96 -10.15
CA GLU A 150 7.21 3.94 -9.87
C GLU A 150 7.84 2.59 -9.51
N ILE A 151 9.06 2.31 -10.00
CA ILE A 151 9.81 1.11 -9.61
C ILE A 151 10.21 1.17 -8.13
N ILE A 152 10.62 2.35 -7.65
CA ILE A 152 10.99 2.57 -6.24
C ILE A 152 9.73 2.45 -5.37
N ARG A 153 8.64 3.12 -5.78
CA ARG A 153 7.33 2.98 -5.13
C ARG A 153 6.97 1.51 -4.96
N MET A 154 6.94 0.77 -6.07
CA MET A 154 6.55 -0.64 -6.08
C MET A 154 7.38 -1.45 -5.09
N ALA A 155 8.69 -1.28 -5.09
CA ALA A 155 9.58 -2.01 -4.19
C ALA A 155 9.34 -1.70 -2.71
N VAL A 156 9.03 -0.44 -2.38
CA VAL A 156 8.69 -0.03 -1.01
C VAL A 156 7.34 -0.60 -0.58
N VAL A 157 6.32 -0.56 -1.44
CA VAL A 157 5.02 -1.18 -1.15
C VAL A 157 5.19 -2.68 -0.90
N GLU A 158 5.94 -3.37 -1.77
CA GLU A 158 6.21 -4.81 -1.62
C GLU A 158 6.94 -5.13 -0.33
N LEU A 159 7.86 -4.26 0.09
CA LEU A 159 8.58 -4.43 1.35
C LEU A 159 7.62 -4.39 2.53
N PHE A 160 6.79 -3.35 2.63
CA PHE A 160 5.88 -3.21 3.75
C PHE A 160 4.82 -4.32 3.79
N LEU A 161 4.35 -4.77 2.63
CA LEU A 161 3.50 -5.96 2.53
C LEU A 161 4.22 -7.23 2.99
N ALA A 162 5.48 -7.43 2.60
CA ALA A 162 6.27 -8.60 3.02
C ALA A 162 6.55 -8.60 4.53
N LEU A 163 6.58 -7.43 5.15
CA LEU A 163 6.67 -7.24 6.60
C LEU A 163 5.31 -7.42 7.32
N GLY A 164 4.22 -7.65 6.58
CA GLY A 164 2.89 -7.89 7.14
C GLY A 164 2.06 -6.63 7.42
N ASN A 165 2.47 -5.47 6.91
CA ASN A 165 1.69 -4.24 7.06
C ASN A 165 0.44 -4.25 6.17
N SER A 166 -0.55 -3.43 6.54
CA SER A 166 -1.75 -3.26 5.73
C SER A 166 -1.43 -2.69 4.34
N GLU A 167 -2.24 -3.05 3.35
CA GLU A 167 -2.07 -2.56 1.98
C GLU A 167 -2.17 -1.03 1.88
N ASN A 168 -3.08 -0.41 2.63
CA ASN A 168 -3.22 1.04 2.66
C ASN A 168 -1.95 1.71 3.19
N TYR A 169 -1.40 1.21 4.30
CA TYR A 169 -0.14 1.71 4.85
C TYR A 169 1.02 1.54 3.86
N ALA A 170 1.15 0.35 3.25
CA ALA A 170 2.19 0.07 2.27
C ALA A 170 2.09 1.01 1.04
N ARG A 171 0.88 1.26 0.54
CA ARG A 171 0.63 2.21 -0.56
C ARG A 171 1.06 3.63 -0.18
N GLN A 172 0.71 4.11 1.00
CA GLN A 172 1.10 5.44 1.49
C GLN A 172 2.62 5.58 1.62
N MET A 173 3.31 4.58 2.15
CA MET A 173 4.77 4.56 2.22
C MET A 173 5.41 4.56 0.83
N GLY A 174 4.84 3.81 -0.10
CA GLY A 174 5.28 3.79 -1.49
C GLY A 174 5.05 5.12 -2.22
N ASP A 175 3.92 5.78 -1.98
CA ASP A 175 3.63 7.12 -2.49
C ASP A 175 4.68 8.12 -2.02
N LEU A 176 5.00 8.09 -0.73
CA LEU A 176 6.03 8.94 -0.14
C LEU A 176 7.41 8.64 -0.73
N ALA A 177 7.76 7.36 -0.89
CA ALA A 177 9.00 6.95 -1.53
C ALA A 177 9.10 7.42 -3.00
N LYS A 178 7.98 7.44 -3.74
CA LYS A 178 7.96 7.99 -5.11
C LYS A 178 8.33 9.47 -5.12
N ILE A 179 7.77 10.24 -4.18
CA ILE A 179 8.06 11.67 -4.04
C ILE A 179 9.54 11.86 -3.72
N PHE A 180 10.07 11.16 -2.71
CA PHE A 180 11.50 11.24 -2.37
C PHE A 180 12.41 10.78 -3.51
N GLY A 181 12.02 9.75 -4.26
CA GLY A 181 12.77 9.31 -5.43
C GLY A 181 12.95 10.44 -6.43
N LYS A 182 11.87 11.18 -6.71
CA LYS A 182 11.88 12.36 -7.60
C LYS A 182 12.75 13.48 -7.05
N GLU A 183 12.53 13.88 -5.79
CA GLU A 183 13.24 15.01 -5.17
C GLU A 183 14.75 14.74 -5.03
N LEU A 184 15.11 13.54 -4.58
CA LEU A 184 16.52 13.14 -4.40
C LEU A 184 17.17 12.70 -5.72
N GLN A 185 16.42 12.66 -6.82
CA GLN A 185 16.88 12.19 -8.12
C GLN A 185 17.52 10.80 -8.04
N VAL A 186 16.89 9.88 -7.29
CA VAL A 186 17.44 8.54 -7.05
C VAL A 186 17.61 7.80 -8.38
N GLU A 187 18.81 7.29 -8.60
CA GLU A 187 19.13 6.46 -9.76
C GLU A 187 18.77 5.00 -9.51
N ILE A 188 18.19 4.36 -10.53
CA ILE A 188 17.91 2.92 -10.50
C ILE A 188 19.05 2.20 -11.21
N ARG A 189 19.79 1.37 -10.46
CA ARG A 189 20.99 0.66 -10.93
C ARG A 189 20.82 -0.84 -10.81
N ASP A 190 21.20 -1.57 -11.87
CA ASP A 190 21.22 -3.04 -11.85
C ASP A 190 22.53 -3.59 -11.30
N ASP A 191 22.68 -3.51 -9.97
CA ASP A 191 23.87 -3.91 -9.22
C ASP A 191 24.08 -5.42 -9.10
N ARG A 192 23.35 -6.23 -9.88
CA ARG A 192 23.49 -7.69 -9.92
C ARG A 192 24.54 -8.15 -10.92
N LYS A 193 24.92 -7.29 -11.87
CA LYS A 193 25.85 -7.61 -12.96
C LYS A 193 27.19 -6.89 -12.84
N ASP A 194 27.24 -5.81 -12.07
CA ASP A 194 28.46 -5.04 -11.86
C ASP A 194 29.29 -5.66 -10.72
N SER A 195 30.52 -6.05 -11.03
CA SER A 195 31.52 -6.57 -10.09
C SER A 195 32.14 -5.49 -9.20
N ILE A 196 31.77 -4.22 -9.39
CA ILE A 196 32.30 -3.08 -8.63
C ILE A 196 31.17 -2.51 -7.76
N PRO A 197 31.32 -2.49 -6.43
CA PRO A 197 30.35 -1.88 -5.53
C PRO A 197 30.50 -0.35 -5.58
N LEU A 198 30.07 0.28 -6.69
CA LEU A 198 29.83 1.71 -6.67
C LEU A 198 28.54 1.93 -5.88
N MET A 199 28.71 2.29 -4.61
CA MET A 199 27.59 2.56 -3.71
C MET A 199 26.60 3.53 -4.37
N PRO A 200 25.29 3.26 -4.33
CA PRO A 200 24.32 4.28 -4.68
C PRO A 200 24.49 5.45 -3.70
N GLN A 201 24.14 6.65 -4.15
CA GLN A 201 24.12 7.90 -3.36
C GLN A 201 23.90 7.65 -1.85
N LYS A 202 24.93 7.87 -1.00
CA LYS A 202 24.91 7.90 0.48
C LYS A 202 23.75 7.12 1.15
N ALA A 203 23.51 5.88 0.73
CA ALA A 203 22.48 5.03 1.31
C ALA A 203 23.12 4.20 2.43
N ASN A 204 22.38 3.98 3.53
CA ASN A 204 22.92 3.22 4.65
C ASN A 204 23.34 1.79 4.21
N PRO A 205 24.63 1.42 4.30
CA PRO A 205 25.13 0.13 3.82
C PRO A 205 24.58 -1.06 4.62
N GLU A 206 24.28 -0.85 5.91
CA GLU A 206 23.69 -1.88 6.77
C GLU A 206 22.27 -2.21 6.31
N LEU A 207 21.47 -1.19 6.03
CA LEU A 207 20.11 -1.35 5.50
C LEU A 207 20.13 -2.09 4.15
N ILE A 208 21.08 -1.74 3.28
CA ILE A 208 21.26 -2.45 2.00
C ILE A 208 21.54 -3.93 2.22
N ARG A 209 22.45 -4.27 3.15
CA ARG A 209 22.76 -5.67 3.48
C ARG A 209 21.51 -6.40 3.96
N GLN A 210 20.80 -5.82 4.91
CA GLN A 210 19.56 -6.40 5.45
C GLN A 210 18.50 -6.61 4.37
N LEU A 211 18.32 -5.64 3.47
CA LEU A 211 17.38 -5.76 2.35
C LEU A 211 17.81 -6.83 1.34
N LYS A 212 19.11 -6.95 1.04
CA LYS A 212 19.62 -8.03 0.17
C LYS A 212 19.41 -9.40 0.81
N ASP A 213 19.60 -9.53 2.11
CA ASP A 213 19.39 -10.78 2.86
C ASP A 213 17.94 -11.02 3.32
N PHE A 214 17.04 -10.07 3.06
CA PHE A 214 15.65 -10.12 3.52
C PHE A 214 14.90 -11.38 3.05
N SER A 215 15.19 -11.85 1.84
CA SER A 215 14.65 -13.11 1.32
C SER A 215 15.03 -14.37 2.13
N ARG A 216 16.08 -14.29 2.97
CA ARG A 216 16.57 -15.36 3.85
C ARG A 216 16.13 -15.18 5.30
N GLN A 217 16.29 -13.98 5.86
CA GLN A 217 16.08 -13.74 7.30
C GLN A 217 14.65 -13.32 7.64
N GLY A 218 13.96 -12.59 6.73
CA GLY A 218 12.57 -12.18 6.91
C GLY A 218 12.31 -11.13 7.98
N THR A 219 13.34 -10.62 8.65
CA THR A 219 13.27 -9.54 9.64
C THR A 219 14.11 -8.36 9.18
N LEU A 220 13.64 -7.15 9.44
CA LEU A 220 14.39 -5.90 9.30
C LEU A 220 14.34 -5.15 10.61
N SER A 221 15.44 -4.52 10.98
CA SER A 221 15.48 -3.56 12.09
C SER A 221 15.21 -2.18 11.50
N LEU A 222 13.92 -1.83 11.37
CA LEU A 222 13.43 -0.53 10.88
C LEU A 222 13.01 0.37 12.04
#